data_AF-A0A517SG07-F1
#
_entry.id   AF-A0A517SG07-F1
#
_cell.length_a   1.000
_cell.length_b   1.000
_cell.length_c   1.000
_cell.angle_alpha   90.00
_cell.angle_beta   90.00
_cell.angle_gamma   90.00
#
_symmetry.space_group_name_H-M   'P 1'
#
loop_
_entity.id
_entity.type
_entity.pdbx_description
1 polymer ?
#
loop_
_entity_poly.entity_id
_entity_poly.type
_entity_poly.pdbx_seq_one_letter_code
_entity_poly.pdbx_strand_id
1 'polypeptide(L)'
;MRTSSTDELYSDVGGDRDSTPAPLLVSGHLDAWWCWAAVGLAVIFGAVATTAVFLRHPLRFGFSAVSLLAAAGGVVGFVIQIWRRRWLTWSGDSLQVTGRGTALEILDTEVEALAVTREYRHAVGRIVAEAHRLWVWRSPGEPRVLAFEARGMLGEPSPLAPLVERLQQRLEKKALEELRREGTLERPAWSWQDGAVVTVSSGKRSSTRVTGMSAVDNDIVELRIWVASDPLPAVRLPQSGQDVWLVGRMLHSTVGAPGDPGVAPAEGLGRILHESRPRSAAIMATMLCGMSTVVAMLAVFGAVLLRLTPLAILGAGTGMGAIMLGSTARRLWQCAFRLHETGISQRSLTGDRALRFSEIDQFVFDARRQYSKGRYLGTLFTMVFASDRQPKQGILHTERSAYETDEIAQVRDFVSEEIAAAMAARLVSSGELVWTRELTIQGGALHCQPRRFLRWKPRPASADIDSIRGYDISEGWFYVWTMDRDRPLFKVRTTEPNFYPGLLVFEQLLERTETVTGRRG
;
A
#
# COMPACT_ATOMS: atom_id res chain seq x y z
N MET A 1 -1.93 -34.03 4.43
CA MET A 1 -0.61 -33.82 3.81
C MET A 1 -0.08 -32.49 4.30
N ARG A 2 0.89 -32.51 5.24
CA ARG A 2 1.70 -31.33 5.58
C ARG A 2 2.65 -31.11 4.40
N THR A 3 2.64 -29.93 3.79
CA THR A 3 3.86 -29.47 3.11
C THR A 3 4.88 -29.31 4.22
N SER A 4 5.84 -30.23 4.26
CA SER A 4 7.02 -30.14 5.09
C SER A 4 7.60 -28.74 4.97
N SER A 5 7.58 -28.04 6.11
CA SER A 5 8.37 -26.86 6.41
C SER A 5 9.74 -26.96 5.74
N THR A 6 10.03 -25.98 4.90
CA THR A 6 11.37 -25.68 4.37
C THR A 6 12.26 -24.98 5.40
N ASP A 7 11.80 -24.82 6.65
CA ASP A 7 12.49 -24.01 7.67
C ASP A 7 13.47 -24.82 8.52
N GLU A 8 13.47 -26.16 8.46
CA GLU A 8 14.40 -26.99 9.26
C GLU A 8 15.75 -27.29 8.60
N LEU A 9 16.06 -26.72 7.43
CA LEU A 9 17.32 -26.97 6.71
C LEU A 9 18.35 -25.83 6.78
N TYR A 10 18.11 -24.79 7.59
CA TYR A 10 19.01 -23.63 7.71
C TYR A 10 19.58 -23.36 9.11
N SER A 11 19.32 -24.21 10.11
CA SER A 11 19.72 -23.93 11.50
C SER A 11 21.14 -24.34 11.89
N ASP A 12 22.00 -24.77 10.97
CA ASP A 12 23.35 -25.30 11.31
C ASP A 12 24.52 -24.60 10.60
N VAL A 13 24.36 -23.34 10.18
CA VAL A 13 25.49 -22.49 9.75
C VAL A 13 25.99 -21.66 10.94
N GLY A 14 26.55 -22.37 11.92
CA GLY A 14 27.33 -21.77 12.99
C GLY A 14 28.76 -21.48 12.52
N GLY A 15 29.11 -20.19 12.44
CA GLY A 15 30.45 -19.76 12.83
C GLY A 15 31.49 -19.52 11.73
N ASP A 16 31.20 -18.69 10.75
CA ASP A 16 32.28 -17.93 10.08
C ASP A 16 31.91 -16.44 10.00
N ARG A 17 32.31 -15.68 11.04
CA ARG A 17 31.92 -14.29 11.29
C ARG A 17 32.64 -13.26 10.41
N ASP A 18 33.51 -13.71 9.49
CA ASP A 18 34.28 -12.86 8.58
C ASP A 18 33.85 -12.95 7.11
N SER A 19 32.66 -13.52 6.81
CA SER A 19 32.12 -13.46 5.47
C SER A 19 31.72 -12.02 5.13
N THR A 20 32.62 -11.32 4.44
CA THR A 20 32.32 -10.04 3.80
C THR A 20 31.05 -10.22 2.96
N PRO A 21 30.01 -9.41 3.18
CA PRO A 21 28.74 -9.57 2.47
C PRO A 21 28.99 -9.47 0.97
N ALA A 22 28.40 -10.39 0.22
CA ALA A 22 28.52 -10.40 -1.24
C ALA A 22 28.10 -9.03 -1.82
N PRO A 23 28.76 -8.54 -2.87
CA PRO A 23 28.46 -7.24 -3.46
C PRO A 23 26.99 -7.17 -3.89
N LEU A 24 26.26 -6.22 -3.31
CA LEU A 24 24.83 -6.05 -3.54
C LEU A 24 24.61 -5.11 -4.72
N LEU A 25 23.90 -5.55 -5.76
CA LEU A 25 23.50 -4.67 -6.85
C LEU A 25 22.45 -3.70 -6.36
N VAL A 26 22.77 -2.41 -6.33
CA VAL A 26 21.93 -1.37 -5.68
C VAL A 26 21.35 -0.34 -6.64
N SER A 27 21.89 -0.19 -7.85
CA SER A 27 21.30 0.65 -8.87
C SER A 27 21.46 0.04 -10.26
N GLY A 28 20.59 0.43 -11.20
CA GLY A 28 20.66 -0.04 -12.59
C GLY A 28 19.83 -1.28 -12.88
N HIS A 29 18.76 -1.53 -12.12
CA HIS A 29 17.76 -2.49 -12.55
C HIS A 29 17.17 -2.05 -13.89
N LEU A 30 17.09 -3.01 -14.82
CA LEU A 30 16.59 -2.80 -16.17
C LEU A 30 15.08 -2.57 -16.10
N ASP A 31 14.64 -1.32 -15.92
CA ASP A 31 13.30 -0.88 -16.30
C ASP A 31 13.18 -0.97 -17.83
N ALA A 32 13.09 -2.20 -18.33
CA ALA A 32 13.19 -2.51 -19.74
C ALA A 32 12.01 -1.95 -20.55
N TRP A 33 10.97 -1.41 -19.91
CA TRP A 33 9.76 -0.95 -20.59
C TRP A 33 10.04 0.16 -21.60
N TRP A 34 10.94 1.09 -21.31
CA TRP A 34 11.28 2.17 -22.25
C TRP A 34 12.19 1.66 -23.38
N CYS A 35 13.07 0.68 -23.12
CA CYS A 35 13.80 -0.05 -24.17
C CYS A 35 12.81 -0.74 -25.11
N TRP A 36 11.84 -1.46 -24.56
CA TRP A 36 10.80 -2.14 -25.33
C TRP A 36 9.90 -1.15 -26.08
N ALA A 37 9.61 0.01 -25.51
CA ALA A 37 8.88 1.08 -26.19
C ALA A 37 9.67 1.67 -27.35
N ALA A 38 10.97 1.91 -27.18
CA ALA A 38 11.87 2.38 -28.24
C ALA A 38 12.01 1.34 -29.35
N VAL A 39 12.19 0.06 -29.00
CA VAL A 39 12.20 -1.07 -29.96
C VAL A 39 10.85 -1.18 -30.67
N GLY A 40 9.73 -1.05 -29.95
CA GLY A 40 8.39 -1.06 -30.52
C GLY A 40 8.16 0.08 -31.51
N LEU A 41 8.55 1.30 -31.16
CA LEU A 41 8.52 2.46 -32.05
C LEU A 41 9.39 2.24 -33.29
N ALA A 42 10.62 1.74 -33.11
CA ALA A 42 11.52 1.43 -34.21
C ALA A 42 10.91 0.43 -35.20
N VAL A 43 10.27 -0.64 -34.69
CA VAL A 43 9.59 -1.64 -35.50
C VAL A 43 8.37 -1.05 -36.22
N ILE A 44 7.51 -0.28 -35.52
CA ILE A 44 6.31 0.33 -36.10
C ILE A 44 6.69 1.30 -37.23
N PHE A 45 7.61 2.23 -36.96
CA PHE A 45 8.05 3.20 -37.97
C PHE A 45 8.85 2.55 -39.10
N GLY A 46 9.59 1.47 -38.82
CA GLY A 46 10.29 0.69 -39.83
C GLY A 46 9.32 -0.01 -40.79
N ALA A 47 8.23 -0.58 -40.27
CA ALA A 47 7.17 -1.17 -41.09
C ALA A 47 6.46 -0.11 -41.94
N VAL A 48 6.06 1.02 -41.35
CA VAL A 48 5.44 2.15 -42.08
C VAL A 48 6.38 2.68 -43.16
N ALA A 49 7.68 2.83 -42.87
CA ALA A 49 8.67 3.25 -43.85
C ALA A 49 8.77 2.26 -45.00
N THR A 50 8.80 0.95 -44.71
CA THR A 50 8.86 -0.11 -45.72
C THR A 50 7.63 -0.07 -46.63
N THR A 51 6.42 0.06 -46.05
CA THR A 51 5.17 0.23 -46.82
C THR A 51 5.17 1.51 -47.65
N ALA A 52 5.65 2.63 -47.09
CA ALA A 52 5.79 3.91 -47.80
C ALA A 52 6.80 3.82 -48.96
N VAL A 53 7.86 3.01 -48.84
CA VAL A 53 8.79 2.71 -49.92
C VAL A 53 8.09 1.96 -51.06
N PHE A 54 7.30 0.92 -50.74
CA PHE A 54 6.52 0.18 -51.73
C PHE A 54 5.49 1.07 -52.44
N LEU A 55 4.83 1.98 -51.70
CA LEU A 55 3.82 2.91 -52.23
C LEU A 55 4.43 4.19 -52.86
N ARG A 56 5.76 4.35 -52.89
CA ARG A 56 6.46 5.56 -53.35
C ARG A 56 5.99 6.86 -52.67
N HIS A 57 5.59 6.80 -51.41
CA HIS A 57 5.09 7.96 -50.66
C HIS A 57 6.23 8.95 -50.33
N PRO A 58 6.03 10.29 -50.43
CA PRO A 58 7.09 11.29 -50.25
C PRO A 58 7.70 11.28 -48.83
N LEU A 59 6.94 10.85 -47.82
CA LEU A 59 7.39 10.80 -46.41
C LEU A 59 8.25 9.57 -46.05
N ARG A 60 8.59 8.69 -46.99
CA ARG A 60 9.33 7.43 -46.71
C ARG A 60 10.65 7.64 -45.96
N PHE A 61 11.40 8.68 -46.31
CA PHE A 61 12.67 9.01 -45.64
C PHE A 61 12.47 9.49 -44.21
N GLY A 62 11.38 10.22 -43.93
CA GLY A 62 11.02 10.65 -42.59
C GLY A 62 10.73 9.48 -41.66
N PHE A 63 9.97 8.48 -42.12
CA PHE A 63 9.68 7.28 -41.32
C PHE A 63 10.92 6.41 -41.07
N SER A 64 11.81 6.24 -42.07
CA SER A 64 13.08 5.52 -41.87
C SER A 64 13.99 6.23 -40.87
N ALA A 65 14.08 7.56 -40.92
CA ALA A 65 14.87 8.34 -39.99
C ALA A 65 14.34 8.20 -38.55
N VAL A 66 13.03 8.27 -38.34
CA VAL A 66 12.40 8.07 -37.03
C VAL A 66 12.64 6.67 -36.48
N SER A 67 12.54 5.64 -37.33
CA SER A 67 12.83 4.25 -36.94
C SER A 67 14.28 4.06 -36.47
N LEU A 68 15.25 4.59 -37.22
CA LEU A 68 16.67 4.49 -36.90
C LEU A 68 17.05 5.29 -35.65
N LEU A 69 16.47 6.48 -35.46
CA LEU A 69 16.64 7.27 -34.24
C LEU A 69 16.04 6.55 -33.02
N ALA A 70 14.87 5.93 -33.15
CA ALA A 70 14.26 5.16 -32.06
C ALA A 70 15.13 3.94 -31.69
N ALA A 71 15.66 3.20 -32.68
CA ALA A 71 16.55 2.07 -32.44
C ALA A 71 17.87 2.50 -31.77
N ALA A 72 18.51 3.56 -32.28
CA ALA A 72 19.72 4.13 -31.70
C ALA A 72 19.49 4.61 -30.27
N GLY A 73 18.36 5.29 -30.01
CA GLY A 73 17.96 5.70 -28.66
C GLY A 73 17.77 4.52 -27.71
N GLY A 74 17.18 3.42 -28.19
CA GLY A 74 17.04 2.17 -27.44
C GLY A 74 18.39 1.55 -27.05
N VAL A 75 19.33 1.44 -28.00
CA VAL A 75 20.69 0.90 -27.75
C VAL A 75 21.47 1.80 -26.80
N VAL A 76 21.50 3.12 -27.06
CA VAL A 76 22.20 4.09 -26.23
C VAL A 76 21.67 4.07 -24.80
N GLY A 77 20.35 4.08 -24.62
CA GLY A 77 19.78 4.01 -23.28
C GLY A 77 20.11 2.69 -22.56
N PHE A 78 20.15 1.55 -23.28
CA PHE A 78 20.46 0.24 -22.70
C PHE A 78 21.92 0.19 -22.22
N VAL A 79 22.83 0.72 -23.03
CA VAL A 79 24.24 0.90 -22.68
C VAL A 79 24.39 1.82 -21.48
N ILE A 80 23.71 2.97 -21.46
CA ILE A 80 23.68 3.90 -20.32
C ILE A 80 23.17 3.18 -19.06
N GLN A 81 22.15 2.33 -19.17
CA GLN A 81 21.57 1.62 -18.03
C GLN A 81 22.53 0.55 -17.47
N ILE A 82 23.24 -0.19 -18.32
CA ILE A 82 24.32 -1.09 -17.89
C ILE A 82 25.43 -0.29 -17.20
N TRP A 83 25.80 0.88 -17.75
CA TRP A 83 26.86 1.72 -17.18
C TRP A 83 26.47 2.37 -15.87
N ARG A 84 25.16 2.54 -15.61
CA ARG A 84 24.60 3.00 -14.34
C ARG A 84 24.49 1.92 -13.28
N ARG A 85 24.91 0.67 -13.56
CA ARG A 85 25.00 -0.36 -12.52
C ARG A 85 26.02 0.04 -11.47
N ARG A 86 25.57 0.02 -10.22
CA ARG A 86 26.43 0.24 -9.05
C ARG A 86 26.23 -0.93 -8.10
N TRP A 87 27.33 -1.34 -7.50
CA TRP A 87 27.40 -2.37 -6.49
C TRP A 87 27.73 -1.70 -5.15
N LEU A 88 27.12 -2.20 -4.09
CA LEU A 88 27.36 -1.77 -2.73
C LEU A 88 28.02 -2.93 -1.99
N THR A 89 29.18 -2.67 -1.42
CA THR A 89 29.81 -3.50 -0.41
C THR A 89 29.93 -2.67 0.87
N TRP A 90 29.86 -3.30 2.03
CA TRP A 90 30.12 -2.63 3.30
C TRP A 90 30.97 -3.53 4.17
N SER A 91 31.93 -2.93 4.86
CA SER A 91 32.89 -3.63 5.72
C SER A 91 33.27 -2.73 6.88
N GLY A 92 33.12 -3.21 8.11
CA GLY A 92 33.37 -2.38 9.30
C GLY A 92 32.54 -1.09 9.25
N ASP A 93 33.20 0.05 9.36
CA ASP A 93 32.58 1.38 9.41
C ASP A 93 32.55 2.12 8.06
N SER A 94 32.72 1.41 6.94
CA SER A 94 32.64 2.03 5.61
C SER A 94 31.67 1.33 4.67
N LEU A 95 31.11 2.12 3.76
CA LEU A 95 30.34 1.70 2.61
C LEU A 95 31.15 2.00 1.35
N GLN A 96 31.29 1.01 0.48
CA GLN A 96 31.95 1.17 -0.81
C GLN A 96 30.93 0.99 -1.92
N VAL A 97 30.73 2.06 -2.70
CA VAL A 97 29.88 2.04 -3.89
C VAL A 97 30.80 1.93 -5.10
N THR A 98 30.82 0.76 -5.73
CA THR A 98 31.61 0.49 -6.92
C THR A 98 30.74 0.52 -8.17
N GLY A 99 31.09 1.41 -9.11
CA GLY A 99 30.48 1.53 -10.43
C GLY A 99 31.54 1.43 -11.52
N ARG A 100 31.12 1.53 -12.77
CA ARG A 100 32.07 1.52 -13.89
C ARG A 100 33.00 2.74 -13.81
N GLY A 101 34.27 2.52 -13.44
CA GLY A 101 35.30 3.55 -13.36
C GLY A 101 35.18 4.50 -12.17
N THR A 102 34.29 4.23 -11.20
CA THR A 102 34.17 5.01 -9.97
C THR A 102 34.06 4.08 -8.78
N ALA A 103 34.93 4.28 -7.78
CA ALA A 103 34.81 3.66 -6.47
C ALA A 103 34.65 4.81 -5.47
N LEU A 104 33.51 4.83 -4.79
CA LEU A 104 33.21 5.82 -3.77
C LEU A 104 33.16 5.11 -2.43
N GLU A 105 34.19 5.33 -1.61
CA GLU A 105 34.14 4.97 -0.21
C GLU A 105 33.45 6.08 0.58
N ILE A 106 32.59 5.67 1.51
CA ILE A 106 31.80 6.52 2.38
C ILE A 106 31.98 5.97 3.77
N LEU A 107 32.60 6.76 4.64
CA LEU A 107 32.69 6.37 6.04
C LEU A 107 31.33 6.60 6.71
N ASP A 108 30.98 5.77 7.68
CA ASP A 108 29.79 5.98 8.51
C ASP A 108 29.80 7.37 9.17
N THR A 109 31.00 7.95 9.41
CA THR A 109 31.21 9.32 9.92
C THR A 109 30.78 10.42 8.96
N GLU A 110 30.77 10.14 7.67
CA GLU A 110 30.38 11.09 6.64
C GLU A 110 28.87 11.08 6.37
N VAL A 111 28.16 10.05 6.85
CA VAL A 111 26.70 9.96 6.75
C VAL A 111 26.07 10.93 7.75
N GLU A 112 25.31 11.89 7.22
CA GLU A 112 24.63 12.90 8.04
C GLU A 112 23.16 12.59 8.29
N ALA A 113 22.51 11.99 7.29
CA ALA A 113 21.11 11.66 7.35
C ALA A 113 20.83 10.38 6.57
N LEU A 114 19.73 9.73 6.91
CA LEU A 114 19.26 8.48 6.33
C LEU A 114 17.75 8.51 6.11
N ALA A 115 17.29 7.81 5.08
CA ALA A 115 15.89 7.50 4.86
C ALA A 115 15.77 6.10 4.29
N VAL A 116 14.76 5.36 4.74
CA VAL A 116 14.52 3.98 4.31
C VAL A 116 13.05 3.89 3.92
N THR A 117 12.80 3.51 2.67
CA THR A 117 11.44 3.24 2.20
C THR A 117 11.34 1.80 1.73
N ARG A 118 10.20 1.17 1.96
CA ARG A 118 9.87 -0.17 1.46
C ARG A 118 8.89 -0.02 0.32
N GLU A 119 9.13 -0.75 -0.76
CA GLU A 119 8.23 -0.83 -1.91
C GLU A 119 7.96 -2.29 -2.21
N TYR A 120 6.70 -2.69 -2.21
CA TYR A 120 6.31 -4.04 -2.59
C TYR A 120 6.22 -4.16 -4.11
N ARG A 121 6.85 -5.20 -4.64
CA ARG A 121 6.73 -5.60 -6.03
C ARG A 121 5.73 -6.73 -6.14
N HIS A 122 4.86 -6.57 -7.12
CA HIS A 122 3.77 -7.51 -7.34
C HIS A 122 3.91 -8.17 -8.70
N ALA A 123 3.62 -9.47 -8.75
CA ALA A 123 3.41 -10.19 -9.99
C ALA A 123 2.14 -11.02 -9.87
N VAL A 124 1.28 -10.95 -10.89
CA VAL A 124 0.03 -11.74 -10.96
C VAL A 124 -0.88 -11.52 -9.73
N GLY A 125 -0.87 -10.29 -9.19
CA GLY A 125 -1.66 -9.89 -8.03
C GLY A 125 -1.22 -10.48 -6.69
N ARG A 126 0.02 -10.98 -6.57
CA ARG A 126 0.66 -11.32 -5.29
C ARG A 126 1.89 -10.45 -5.08
N ILE A 127 2.21 -10.12 -3.82
CA ILE A 127 3.52 -9.59 -3.45
C ILE A 127 4.53 -10.72 -3.72
N VAL A 128 5.52 -10.45 -4.57
CA VAL A 128 6.55 -11.45 -4.93
C VAL A 128 7.94 -11.06 -4.45
N ALA A 129 8.16 -9.78 -4.21
CA ALA A 129 9.42 -9.27 -3.72
C ALA A 129 9.20 -7.97 -2.96
N GLU A 130 10.09 -7.69 -2.02
CA GLU A 130 10.17 -6.43 -1.31
C GLU A 130 11.42 -5.68 -1.78
N ALA A 131 11.24 -4.44 -2.22
CA ALA A 131 12.31 -3.55 -2.61
C ALA A 131 12.57 -2.55 -1.48
N HIS A 132 13.74 -2.64 -0.88
CA HIS A 132 14.20 -1.69 0.13
C HIS A 132 14.98 -0.59 -0.56
N ARG A 133 14.55 0.67 -0.41
CA ARG A 133 15.28 1.84 -0.90
C ARG A 133 15.93 2.58 0.26
N LEU A 134 17.25 2.60 0.27
CA LEU A 134 18.07 3.33 1.23
C LEU A 134 18.57 4.63 0.60
N TRP A 135 18.34 5.77 1.26
CA TRP A 135 18.81 7.08 0.83
C TRP A 135 19.82 7.57 1.87
N VAL A 136 21.04 7.86 1.41
CA VAL A 136 22.14 8.34 2.27
C VAL A 136 22.53 9.75 1.85
N TRP A 137 22.64 10.66 2.82
CA TRP A 137 23.14 12.03 2.63
C TRP A 137 24.49 12.22 3.34
N ARG A 138 25.38 13.03 2.74
CA ARG A 138 26.75 13.27 3.22
C ARG A 138 27.02 14.76 3.49
N SER A 139 27.86 15.03 4.50
CA SER A 139 28.41 16.37 4.87
C SER A 139 29.58 16.81 4.00
N PRO A 140 29.87 18.12 3.89
CA PRO A 140 29.26 19.02 2.93
C PRO A 140 30.16 19.25 1.71
N GLY A 141 29.51 19.35 0.54
CA GLY A 141 30.10 19.79 -0.73
C GLY A 141 29.09 19.68 -1.86
N GLU A 142 28.38 18.54 -1.90
CA GLU A 142 27.17 18.33 -2.70
C GLU A 142 26.29 17.30 -1.97
N PRO A 143 25.02 17.58 -1.63
CA PRO A 143 24.11 16.57 -1.11
C PRO A 143 23.86 15.52 -2.20
N ARG A 144 24.71 14.50 -2.25
CA ARG A 144 24.55 13.37 -3.15
C ARG A 144 23.66 12.35 -2.47
N VAL A 145 22.39 12.35 -2.87
CA VAL A 145 21.46 11.28 -2.51
C VAL A 145 21.92 10.00 -3.19
N LEU A 146 22.44 9.07 -2.41
CA LEU A 146 22.70 7.72 -2.89
C LEU A 146 21.48 6.89 -2.58
N ALA A 147 20.73 6.57 -3.64
CA ALA A 147 19.59 5.68 -3.58
C ALA A 147 20.06 4.25 -3.91
N PHE A 148 19.85 3.33 -2.96
CA PHE A 148 20.17 1.93 -3.11
C PHE A 148 18.89 1.11 -3.07
N GLU A 149 18.59 0.35 -4.12
CA GLU A 149 17.44 -0.55 -4.17
C GLU A 149 17.92 -2.00 -4.04
N ALA A 150 17.54 -2.66 -2.95
CA ALA A 150 17.78 -4.09 -2.76
C ALA A 150 16.46 -4.86 -2.85
N ARG A 151 16.47 -6.00 -3.55
CA ARG A 151 15.29 -6.84 -3.73
C ARG A 151 15.50 -8.19 -3.05
N GLY A 152 14.59 -8.53 -2.13
CA GLY A 152 14.51 -9.85 -1.51
C GLY A 152 13.19 -10.54 -1.84
N MET A 153 13.12 -11.86 -1.67
CA MET A 153 11.82 -12.54 -1.66
C MET A 153 11.02 -12.11 -0.42
N LEU A 154 9.69 -12.21 -0.50
CA LEU A 154 8.85 -11.86 0.65
C LEU A 154 9.17 -12.78 1.85
N GLY A 155 9.41 -12.18 3.02
CA GLY A 155 9.75 -12.90 4.24
C GLY A 155 11.25 -13.12 4.47
N GLU A 156 12.09 -12.91 3.46
CA GLU A 156 13.54 -12.92 3.65
C GLU A 156 13.98 -11.61 4.34
N PRO A 157 14.91 -11.67 5.32
CA PRO A 157 15.45 -10.47 5.92
C PRO A 157 16.13 -9.61 4.85
N SER A 158 15.88 -8.30 4.90
CA SER A 158 16.51 -7.38 3.95
C SER A 158 18.03 -7.50 4.02
N PRO A 159 18.74 -7.66 2.89
CA PRO A 159 20.20 -7.70 2.90
C PRO A 159 20.80 -6.35 3.36
N LEU A 160 20.02 -5.27 3.32
CA LEU A 160 20.39 -3.96 3.82
C LEU A 160 20.16 -3.78 5.33
N ALA A 161 19.42 -4.68 6.00
CA ALA A 161 19.02 -4.50 7.40
C ALA A 161 20.20 -4.25 8.35
N PRO A 162 21.31 -5.01 8.31
CA PRO A 162 22.44 -4.78 9.22
C PRO A 162 23.08 -3.39 9.04
N LEU A 163 23.20 -2.96 7.78
CA LEU A 163 23.74 -1.64 7.44
C LEU A 163 22.81 -0.52 7.91
N VAL A 164 21.50 -0.67 7.64
CA VAL A 164 20.48 0.30 8.05
C VAL A 164 20.47 0.46 9.56
N GLU A 165 20.44 -0.64 10.31
CA GLU A 165 20.40 -0.62 11.76
C GLU A 165 21.65 0.07 12.34
N ARG A 166 22.84 -0.28 11.84
CA ARG A 166 24.10 0.35 12.25
C ARG A 166 24.09 1.87 12.03
N LEU A 167 23.69 2.31 10.83
CA LEU A 167 23.61 3.73 10.50
C LEU A 167 22.55 4.45 11.33
N GLN A 168 21.39 3.83 11.55
CA GLN A 168 20.33 4.38 12.39
C GLN A 168 20.79 4.57 13.84
N GLN A 169 21.37 3.54 14.47
CA GLN A 169 21.88 3.63 15.84
C GLN A 169 22.91 4.76 16.00
N ARG A 170 23.82 4.89 15.02
CA ARG A 170 24.83 5.96 15.00
C ARG A 170 24.19 7.34 14.89
N LEU A 171 23.30 7.53 13.91
CA LEU A 171 22.64 8.81 13.66
C LEU A 171 21.73 9.22 14.83
N GLU A 172 21.05 8.26 15.45
CA GLU A 172 20.26 8.46 16.67
C GLU A 172 21.14 8.96 17.81
N LYS A 173 22.28 8.29 18.07
CA LYS A 173 23.23 8.73 19.10
C LYS A 173 23.73 10.16 18.83
N LYS A 174 24.14 10.45 17.59
CA LYS A 174 24.61 11.78 17.17
C LYS A 174 23.52 12.84 17.38
N ALA A 175 22.28 12.55 16.97
CA ALA A 175 21.17 13.48 17.10
C ALA A 175 20.78 13.73 18.57
N LEU A 176 20.85 12.70 19.42
CA LEU A 176 20.64 12.87 20.87
C LEU A 176 21.74 13.72 21.51
N GLU A 177 22.99 13.58 21.08
CA GLU A 177 24.10 14.44 21.52
C GLU A 177 23.92 15.89 21.05
N GLU A 178 23.54 16.10 19.79
CA GLU A 178 23.21 17.42 19.21
C GLU A 178 22.06 18.09 19.97
N LEU A 179 20.97 17.34 20.22
CA LEU A 179 19.82 17.83 20.98
C LEU A 179 20.18 18.18 22.43
N ARG A 180 21.07 17.42 23.07
CA ARG A 180 21.58 17.76 24.42
C ARG A 180 22.46 19.00 24.43
N ARG A 181 23.24 19.23 23.38
CA ARG A 181 24.18 20.36 23.27
C ARG A 181 23.48 21.67 22.91
N GLU A 182 22.62 21.62 21.90
CA GLU A 182 22.04 22.82 21.26
C GLU A 182 20.56 23.01 21.61
N GLY A 183 19.87 21.99 22.10
CA GLY A 183 18.43 22.03 22.33
C GLY A 183 17.60 22.01 21.05
N THR A 184 18.26 22.01 19.89
CA THR A 184 17.64 22.05 18.56
C THR A 184 18.25 21.00 17.64
N LEU A 185 17.45 20.52 16.68
CA LEU A 185 17.89 19.61 15.63
C LEU A 185 17.26 20.04 14.31
N GLU A 186 18.05 20.53 13.35
CA GLU A 186 17.51 21.05 12.08
C GLU A 186 17.70 20.06 10.92
N ARG A 187 16.61 19.76 10.20
CA ARG A 187 16.61 19.00 8.95
C ARG A 187 15.77 19.74 7.89
N PRO A 188 15.93 19.45 6.59
CA PRO A 188 15.23 20.19 5.54
C PRO A 188 13.70 20.11 5.59
N ALA A 189 13.14 18.97 6.00
CA ALA A 189 11.68 18.76 6.04
C ALA A 189 11.07 19.05 7.43
N TRP A 190 11.89 18.99 8.48
CA TRP A 190 11.45 19.12 9.87
C TRP A 190 12.60 19.61 10.76
N SER A 191 12.28 20.22 11.88
CA SER A 191 13.25 20.55 12.91
C SER A 191 12.65 20.30 14.28
N TRP A 192 13.48 19.96 15.25
CA TRP A 192 13.13 19.91 16.66
C TRP A 192 13.59 21.20 17.32
N GLN A 193 12.67 21.97 17.91
CA GLN A 193 12.98 23.21 18.62
C GLN A 193 12.09 23.32 19.85
N ASP A 194 12.69 23.52 21.03
CA ASP A 194 11.99 23.72 22.31
C ASP A 194 10.93 22.64 22.63
N GLY A 195 11.24 21.36 22.34
CA GLY A 195 10.29 20.26 22.53
C GLY A 195 9.09 20.31 21.57
N ALA A 196 9.24 20.97 20.42
CA ALA A 196 8.26 21.02 19.35
C ALA A 196 8.86 20.51 18.04
N VAL A 197 8.05 19.77 17.28
CA VAL A 197 8.36 19.42 15.90
C VAL A 197 7.83 20.51 14.99
N VAL A 198 8.77 21.18 14.33
CA VAL A 198 8.52 22.28 13.40
C VAL A 198 8.67 21.73 11.99
N THR A 199 7.65 21.89 11.15
CA THR A 199 7.70 21.47 9.74
C THR A 199 7.42 22.63 8.80
N VAL A 200 7.92 22.52 7.58
CA VAL A 200 7.67 23.50 6.52
C VAL A 200 6.92 22.79 5.41
N SER A 201 5.60 22.94 5.39
CA SER A 201 4.74 22.35 4.37
C SER A 201 4.14 23.47 3.50
N SER A 202 4.34 23.38 2.19
CA SER A 202 3.86 24.37 1.21
C SER A 202 4.26 25.81 1.56
N GLY A 203 5.46 26.01 2.11
CA GLY A 203 5.98 27.33 2.51
C GLY A 203 5.41 27.86 3.84
N LYS A 204 4.45 27.17 4.47
CA LYS A 204 3.94 27.51 5.79
C LYS A 204 4.70 26.72 6.85
N ARG A 205 5.33 27.44 7.78
CA ARG A 205 5.95 26.86 8.97
C ARG A 205 4.85 26.53 9.98
N SER A 206 4.75 25.27 10.39
CA SER A 206 3.91 24.81 11.51
C SER A 206 4.79 24.30 12.63
N SER A 207 4.38 24.51 13.88
CA SER A 207 5.08 24.02 15.06
C SER A 207 4.10 23.26 15.93
N THR A 208 4.44 22.03 16.29
CA THR A 208 3.62 21.16 17.11
C THR A 208 4.43 20.73 18.34
N ARG A 209 4.04 21.21 19.53
CA ARG A 209 4.68 20.81 20.79
C ARG A 209 4.38 19.36 21.10
N VAL A 210 5.37 18.62 21.57
CA VAL A 210 5.24 17.20 21.96
C VAL A 210 4.16 17.02 23.02
N THR A 211 4.07 17.94 23.97
CA THR A 211 3.02 17.93 25.01
C THR A 211 1.60 18.14 24.50
N GLY A 212 1.44 18.68 23.28
CA GLY A 212 0.15 18.80 22.61
C GLY A 212 -0.14 17.67 21.64
N MET A 213 0.84 16.79 21.37
CA MET A 213 0.64 15.63 20.52
C MET A 213 -0.22 14.61 21.24
N SER A 214 -1.11 13.98 20.50
CA SER A 214 -2.04 13.01 21.05
C SER A 214 -1.77 11.59 20.56
N ALA A 215 -1.16 11.41 19.39
CA ALA A 215 -0.67 10.13 18.89
C ALA A 215 0.38 10.35 17.79
N VAL A 216 1.21 9.34 17.56
CA VAL A 216 2.16 9.29 16.43
C VAL A 216 2.15 7.92 15.77
N ASP A 217 2.02 7.89 14.46
CA ASP A 217 1.97 6.66 13.66
C ASP A 217 3.08 6.70 12.60
N ASN A 218 3.90 5.65 12.59
CA ASN A 218 5.07 5.53 11.75
C ASN A 218 4.79 4.51 10.63
N ASP A 219 3.93 4.91 9.70
CA ASP A 219 3.55 4.10 8.53
C ASP A 219 4.72 4.02 7.52
N ILE A 220 4.67 3.04 6.62
CA ILE A 220 5.66 2.74 5.58
C ILE A 220 5.86 3.93 4.64
N VAL A 221 4.81 4.71 4.40
CA VAL A 221 4.81 5.82 3.43
C VAL A 221 5.14 7.16 4.10
N GLU A 222 4.55 7.43 5.27
CA GLU A 222 4.68 8.71 5.96
C GLU A 222 4.57 8.56 7.48
N LEU A 223 5.28 9.42 8.21
CA LEU A 223 5.09 9.67 9.62
C LEU A 223 3.91 10.64 9.81
N ARG A 224 2.92 10.25 10.59
CA ARG A 224 1.74 11.06 10.93
C ARG A 224 1.77 11.44 12.40
N ILE A 225 1.54 12.71 12.68
CA ILE A 225 1.48 13.25 14.06
C ILE A 225 0.14 13.94 14.24
N TRP A 226 -0.61 13.52 15.26
CA TRP A 226 -1.88 14.13 15.65
C TRP A 226 -1.72 15.01 16.87
N VAL A 227 -2.50 16.08 16.92
CA VAL A 227 -2.66 16.96 18.08
C VAL A 227 -3.95 16.57 18.79
N ALA A 228 -4.09 16.92 20.07
CA ALA A 228 -5.35 16.70 20.78
C ALA A 228 -6.52 17.36 20.01
N SER A 229 -7.71 16.75 20.04
CA SER A 229 -8.97 17.20 19.43
C SER A 229 -9.08 17.24 17.89
N ASP A 230 -7.99 17.18 17.11
CA ASP A 230 -8.08 17.14 15.64
C ASP A 230 -8.07 15.70 15.11
N PRO A 231 -9.10 15.25 14.38
CA PRO A 231 -9.08 13.94 13.75
C PRO A 231 -8.05 13.84 12.60
N LEU A 232 -7.63 14.95 12.00
CA LEU A 232 -6.61 14.98 10.96
C LEU A 232 -5.21 15.08 11.57
N PRO A 233 -4.20 14.43 10.95
CA PRO A 233 -2.82 14.60 11.39
C PRO A 233 -2.39 16.06 11.12
N ALA A 234 -1.89 16.72 12.15
CA ALA A 234 -1.37 18.09 12.07
C ALA A 234 -0.10 18.16 11.23
N VAL A 235 0.68 17.07 11.22
CA VAL A 235 1.91 16.94 10.46
C VAL A 235 1.92 15.60 9.72
N ARG A 236 2.32 15.63 8.45
CA ARG A 236 2.63 14.47 7.61
C ARG A 236 4.03 14.63 7.03
N LEU A 237 4.92 13.70 7.33
CA LEU A 237 6.30 13.71 6.84
C LEU A 237 6.55 12.42 6.03
N PRO A 238 6.93 12.51 4.74
CA PRO A 238 7.20 11.30 3.95
C PRO A 238 8.42 10.55 4.50
N GLN A 239 8.35 9.21 4.56
CA GLN A 239 9.48 8.39 5.06
C GLN A 239 10.74 8.50 4.22
N SER A 240 10.63 8.99 2.97
CA SER A 240 11.77 9.32 2.10
C SER A 240 12.50 10.60 2.49
N GLY A 241 11.99 11.38 3.45
CA GLY A 241 12.64 12.59 3.96
C GLY A 241 13.82 12.27 4.89
N GLN A 242 14.79 13.19 4.94
CA GLN A 242 15.97 13.06 5.82
C GLN A 242 15.57 12.85 7.29
N ASP A 243 16.02 11.75 7.88
CA ASP A 243 15.86 11.40 9.29
C ASP A 243 14.40 11.45 9.79
N VAL A 244 13.40 11.26 8.92
CA VAL A 244 11.99 11.21 9.36
C VAL A 244 11.74 10.04 10.31
N TRP A 245 12.40 8.90 10.05
CA TRP A 245 12.39 7.74 10.93
C TRP A 245 12.88 8.07 12.36
N LEU A 246 13.83 8.99 12.50
CA LEU A 246 14.40 9.40 13.79
C LEU A 246 13.36 10.17 14.60
N VAL A 247 12.63 11.10 13.98
CA VAL A 247 11.50 11.79 14.64
C VAL A 247 10.45 10.79 15.10
N GLY A 248 10.08 9.86 14.21
CA GLY A 248 9.11 8.82 14.54
C GLY A 248 9.52 8.04 15.79
N ARG A 249 10.78 7.61 15.86
CA ARG A 249 11.34 6.89 17.00
C ARG A 249 11.39 7.74 18.28
N MET A 250 11.83 9.00 18.20
CA MET A 250 11.86 9.91 19.34
C MET A 250 10.46 10.22 19.89
N LEU A 251 9.45 10.33 19.03
CA LEU A 251 8.08 10.61 19.43
C LEU A 251 7.34 9.37 19.93
N HIS A 252 7.57 8.21 19.32
CA HIS A 252 6.88 6.97 19.69
C HIS A 252 7.14 6.60 21.16
N SER A 253 8.36 6.83 21.66
CA SER A 253 8.70 6.62 23.07
C SER A 253 8.02 7.58 24.05
N THR A 254 7.51 8.73 23.58
CA THR A 254 6.93 9.79 24.42
C THR A 254 5.41 9.89 24.31
N VAL A 255 4.86 9.68 23.11
CA VAL A 255 3.44 9.94 22.79
C VAL A 255 2.63 8.63 22.64
N GLY A 256 3.26 7.54 22.17
CA GLY A 256 2.56 6.31 21.80
C GLY A 256 1.86 6.39 20.42
N ALA A 257 1.46 5.22 19.91
CA ALA A 257 0.71 5.06 18.68
C ALA A 257 -0.81 5.08 18.90
N PRO A 258 -1.61 5.40 17.86
CA PRO A 258 -3.06 5.23 17.92
C PRO A 258 -3.42 3.79 18.33
N GLY A 259 -4.26 3.64 19.36
CA GLY A 259 -4.66 2.32 19.90
C GLY A 259 -3.81 1.80 21.05
N ASP A 260 -2.65 2.41 21.34
CA ASP A 260 -1.81 2.00 22.47
C ASP A 260 -2.53 2.24 23.82
N PRO A 261 -2.33 1.38 24.83
CA PRO A 261 -2.85 1.58 26.17
C PRO A 261 -2.38 2.93 26.75
N GLY A 262 -3.33 3.84 27.00
CA GLY A 262 -3.04 5.18 27.54
C GLY A 262 -3.14 6.32 26.53
N VAL A 263 -3.24 6.01 25.24
CA VAL A 263 -3.52 7.00 24.20
C VAL A 263 -5.04 7.18 24.06
N ALA A 264 -5.57 8.27 24.62
CA ALA A 264 -6.99 8.57 24.50
C ALA A 264 -7.39 8.78 23.03
N PRO A 265 -8.50 8.19 22.55
CA PRO A 265 -9.00 8.43 21.20
C PRO A 265 -9.43 9.89 21.02
N ALA A 266 -9.35 10.41 19.80
CA ALA A 266 -9.90 11.74 19.52
C ALA A 266 -11.45 11.73 19.61
N GLU A 267 -12.07 12.91 19.70
CA GLU A 267 -13.53 13.03 19.78
C GLU A 267 -14.24 12.41 18.55
N GLY A 268 -15.52 12.04 18.72
CA GLY A 268 -16.37 11.54 17.64
C GLY A 268 -16.05 10.10 17.22
N LEU A 269 -15.48 9.93 16.03
CA LEU A 269 -15.00 8.63 15.52
C LEU A 269 -13.51 8.38 15.82
N GLY A 270 -12.80 9.36 16.38
CA GLY A 270 -11.37 9.29 16.59
C GLY A 270 -10.55 9.79 15.40
N ARG A 271 -9.23 9.60 15.51
CA ARG A 271 -8.23 10.03 14.51
C ARG A 271 -8.43 9.30 13.20
N ILE A 272 -8.19 9.99 12.08
CA ILE A 272 -8.24 9.40 10.74
C ILE A 272 -6.94 8.63 10.51
N LEU A 273 -7.04 7.30 10.52
CA LEU A 273 -5.94 6.37 10.32
C LEU A 273 -5.64 6.17 8.83
N HIS A 274 -6.67 6.17 7.99
CA HIS A 274 -6.50 6.01 6.54
C HIS A 274 -7.52 6.87 5.77
N GLU A 275 -7.10 7.46 4.65
CA GLU A 275 -7.96 8.26 3.77
C GLU A 275 -7.77 7.87 2.31
N SER A 276 -8.80 7.24 1.73
CA SER A 276 -8.86 6.92 0.30
C SER A 276 -9.72 7.93 -0.44
N ARG A 277 -9.19 8.50 -1.52
CA ARG A 277 -9.91 9.43 -2.41
C ARG A 277 -9.92 8.87 -3.84
N PRO A 278 -11.00 9.02 -4.60
CA PRO A 278 -11.09 8.53 -5.98
C PRO A 278 -10.31 9.44 -6.96
N ARG A 279 -9.01 9.64 -6.72
CA ARG A 279 -8.14 10.56 -7.46
C ARG A 279 -8.13 10.27 -8.95
N SER A 280 -8.09 9.00 -9.35
CA SER A 280 -8.10 8.61 -10.76
C SER A 280 -9.38 9.05 -11.49
N ALA A 281 -10.55 8.84 -10.88
CA ALA A 281 -11.82 9.29 -11.43
C ALA A 281 -11.92 10.83 -11.47
N ALA A 282 -11.44 11.51 -10.43
CA ALA A 282 -11.41 12.97 -10.36
C ALA A 282 -10.47 13.58 -11.42
N ILE A 283 -9.27 13.01 -11.60
CA ILE A 283 -8.31 13.40 -12.63
C ILE A 283 -8.90 13.16 -14.02
N MET A 284 -9.47 11.98 -14.28
CA MET A 284 -10.09 11.66 -15.57
C MET A 284 -11.25 12.63 -15.89
N ALA A 285 -12.13 12.91 -14.93
CA ALA A 285 -13.21 13.89 -15.10
C ALA A 285 -12.67 15.31 -15.36
N THR A 286 -11.57 15.71 -14.70
CA THR A 286 -10.90 17.00 -14.91
C THR A 286 -10.27 17.07 -16.31
N MET A 287 -9.63 16.00 -16.79
CA MET A 287 -9.07 15.91 -18.13
C MET A 287 -10.16 15.97 -19.20
N LEU A 288 -11.24 15.20 -19.04
CA LEU A 288 -12.39 15.25 -19.96
C LEU A 288 -13.04 16.63 -19.98
N CYS A 289 -13.20 17.28 -18.82
CA CYS A 289 -13.66 18.67 -18.73
C CYS A 289 -12.75 19.62 -19.54
N GLY A 290 -11.44 19.52 -19.37
CA GLY A 290 -10.46 20.32 -20.13
C GLY A 290 -10.56 20.11 -21.64
N MET A 291 -10.59 18.84 -22.08
CA MET A 291 -10.74 18.49 -23.50
C MET A 291 -12.06 19.00 -24.09
N SER A 292 -13.19 18.78 -23.40
CA SER A 292 -14.50 19.28 -23.82
C SER A 292 -14.52 20.81 -23.90
N THR A 293 -13.85 21.50 -22.99
CA THR A 293 -13.75 22.97 -23.02
C THR A 293 -12.99 23.43 -24.25
N VAL A 294 -11.85 22.81 -24.58
CA VAL A 294 -11.07 23.13 -25.79
C VAL A 294 -11.89 22.88 -27.07
N VAL A 295 -12.58 21.74 -27.16
CA VAL A 295 -13.45 21.42 -28.30
C VAL A 295 -14.59 22.43 -28.43
N ALA A 296 -15.24 22.81 -27.32
CA ALA A 296 -16.29 23.83 -27.32
C ALA A 296 -15.76 25.19 -27.79
N MET A 297 -14.60 25.63 -27.31
CA MET A 297 -13.98 26.88 -27.75
C MET A 297 -13.64 26.88 -29.23
N LEU A 298 -13.05 25.79 -29.75
CA LEU A 298 -12.74 25.66 -31.17
C LEU A 298 -14.00 25.65 -32.04
N ALA A 299 -15.06 24.98 -31.59
CA ALA A 299 -16.35 24.96 -32.29
C ALA A 299 -17.00 26.35 -32.30
N VAL A 300 -17.02 27.08 -31.18
CA VAL A 300 -17.54 28.45 -31.14
C VAL A 300 -16.70 29.38 -32.01
N PHE A 301 -15.36 29.30 -31.92
CA PHE A 301 -14.45 30.11 -32.73
C PHE A 301 -14.64 29.85 -34.24
N GLY A 302 -14.70 28.57 -34.65
CA GLY A 302 -14.99 28.19 -36.03
C GLY A 302 -16.37 28.66 -36.50
N ALA A 303 -17.36 28.67 -35.61
CA ALA A 303 -18.72 29.09 -35.93
C ALA A 303 -18.77 30.59 -36.24
N VAL A 304 -18.04 31.39 -35.46
CA VAL A 304 -17.89 32.83 -35.67
C VAL A 304 -17.15 33.11 -36.97
N LEU A 305 -16.03 32.42 -37.21
CA LEU A 305 -15.20 32.64 -38.40
C LEU A 305 -15.91 32.24 -39.70
N LEU A 306 -16.62 31.11 -39.70
CA LEU A 306 -17.27 30.54 -40.88
C LEU A 306 -18.76 30.89 -41.00
N ARG A 307 -19.34 31.60 -40.02
CA ARG A 307 -20.77 31.91 -39.90
C ARG A 307 -21.69 30.67 -39.95
N LEU A 308 -21.22 29.56 -39.37
CA LEU A 308 -21.95 28.28 -39.33
C LEU A 308 -22.71 28.11 -38.01
N THR A 309 -24.01 28.40 -38.01
CA THR A 309 -24.87 28.25 -36.82
C THR A 309 -24.91 26.85 -36.20
N PRO A 310 -24.85 25.73 -36.95
CA PRO A 310 -24.85 24.40 -36.34
C PRO A 310 -23.60 24.16 -35.47
N LEU A 311 -22.46 24.75 -35.84
CA LEU A 311 -21.21 24.61 -35.09
C LEU A 311 -21.28 25.36 -33.75
N ALA A 312 -22.01 26.49 -33.69
CA ALA A 312 -22.26 27.22 -32.45
C ALA A 312 -23.15 26.42 -31.49
N ILE A 313 -24.20 25.74 -31.99
CA ILE A 313 -25.07 24.87 -31.18
C ILE A 313 -24.26 23.70 -30.61
N LEU A 314 -23.43 23.05 -31.43
CA LEU A 314 -22.52 21.99 -30.98
C LEU A 314 -21.54 22.50 -29.91
N GLY A 315 -20.97 23.69 -30.11
CA GLY A 315 -20.09 24.34 -29.15
C GLY A 315 -20.79 24.61 -27.81
N ALA A 316 -22.01 25.16 -27.83
CA ALA A 316 -22.81 25.41 -26.64
C ALA A 316 -23.18 24.11 -25.89
N GLY A 317 -23.60 23.07 -26.62
CA GLY A 317 -23.90 21.75 -26.05
C GLY A 317 -22.67 21.10 -25.40
N THR A 318 -21.51 21.16 -26.08
CA THR A 318 -20.23 20.65 -25.54
C THR A 318 -19.79 21.47 -24.33
N GLY A 319 -20.00 22.79 -24.35
CA GLY A 319 -19.71 23.68 -23.22
C GLY A 319 -20.55 23.35 -21.98
N MET A 320 -21.85 23.07 -22.15
CA MET A 320 -22.70 22.60 -21.05
C MET A 320 -22.20 21.27 -20.47
N GLY A 321 -21.79 20.34 -21.35
CA GLY A 321 -21.17 19.08 -20.95
C GLY A 321 -19.88 19.29 -20.14
N ALA A 322 -19.03 20.23 -20.54
CA ALA A 322 -17.82 20.60 -19.80
C ALA A 322 -18.15 21.13 -18.40
N ILE A 323 -19.16 22.00 -18.25
CA ILE A 323 -19.60 22.51 -16.95
C ILE A 323 -20.09 21.37 -16.04
N MET A 324 -20.89 20.44 -16.57
CA MET A 324 -21.35 19.27 -15.83
C MET A 324 -20.18 18.37 -15.38
N LEU A 325 -19.21 18.12 -16.27
CA LEU A 325 -18.00 17.36 -15.95
C LEU A 325 -17.15 18.06 -14.89
N GLY A 326 -16.97 19.38 -14.99
CA GLY A 326 -16.25 20.18 -14.00
C GLY A 326 -16.92 20.15 -12.63
N SER A 327 -18.25 20.23 -12.58
CA SER A 327 -19.01 20.08 -11.33
C SER A 327 -18.87 18.69 -10.71
N THR A 328 -18.88 17.64 -11.55
CA THR A 328 -18.69 16.26 -11.14
C THR A 328 -17.28 16.03 -10.62
N ALA A 329 -16.27 16.54 -11.34
CA ALA A 329 -14.87 16.49 -10.91
C ALA A 329 -14.69 17.14 -9.54
N ARG A 330 -15.24 18.36 -9.34
CA ARG A 330 -15.18 19.06 -8.04
C ARG A 330 -15.81 18.24 -6.92
N ARG A 331 -16.96 17.59 -7.16
CA ARG A 331 -17.60 16.72 -6.15
C ARG A 331 -16.77 15.46 -5.89
N LEU A 332 -16.19 14.84 -6.92
CA LEU A 332 -15.30 13.68 -6.78
C LEU A 332 -14.03 14.01 -5.98
N TRP A 333 -13.49 15.23 -6.11
CA TRP A 333 -12.38 15.72 -5.29
C TRP A 333 -12.73 15.86 -3.81
N GLN A 334 -14.02 16.00 -3.48
CA GLN A 334 -14.53 16.06 -2.12
C GLN A 334 -14.92 14.69 -1.57
N CYS A 335 -15.15 13.70 -2.42
CA CYS A 335 -15.42 12.33 -2.00
C CYS A 335 -14.19 11.74 -1.30
N ALA A 336 -14.41 11.13 -0.14
CA ALA A 336 -13.37 10.47 0.63
C ALA A 336 -13.97 9.33 1.45
N PHE A 337 -13.28 8.21 1.49
CA PHE A 337 -13.47 7.17 2.48
C PHE A 337 -12.40 7.34 3.56
N ARG A 338 -12.81 7.29 4.82
CA ARG A 338 -11.92 7.49 5.97
C ARG A 338 -12.12 6.37 6.97
N LEU A 339 -11.01 5.72 7.32
CA LEU A 339 -10.93 4.85 8.47
C LEU A 339 -10.55 5.70 9.69
N HIS A 340 -11.29 5.55 10.76
CA HIS A 340 -11.02 6.18 12.05
C HIS A 340 -10.72 5.13 13.12
N GLU A 341 -10.21 5.56 14.27
CA GLU A 341 -9.92 4.69 15.42
C GLU A 341 -11.13 3.89 15.92
N THR A 342 -12.34 4.46 15.88
CA THR A 342 -13.55 3.82 16.43
C THR A 342 -14.66 3.61 15.40
N GLY A 343 -14.37 3.86 14.13
CA GLY A 343 -15.35 3.69 13.06
C GLY A 343 -14.86 4.10 11.68
N ILE A 344 -15.81 4.27 10.77
CA ILE A 344 -15.56 4.65 9.38
C ILE A 344 -16.48 5.79 9.00
N SER A 345 -16.01 6.64 8.07
CA SER A 345 -16.85 7.64 7.43
C SER A 345 -16.64 7.66 5.92
N GLN A 346 -17.71 7.96 5.18
CA GLN A 346 -17.68 8.09 3.73
C GLN A 346 -18.42 9.35 3.33
N ARG A 347 -17.70 10.28 2.70
CA ARG A 347 -18.28 11.39 1.94
C ARG A 347 -18.45 10.94 0.50
N SER A 348 -19.71 10.85 0.07
CA SER A 348 -20.09 10.42 -1.29
C SER A 348 -20.79 11.55 -2.03
N LEU A 349 -21.12 11.33 -3.31
CA LEU A 349 -21.90 12.28 -4.10
C LEU A 349 -23.33 12.49 -3.55
N THR A 350 -23.86 11.51 -2.80
CA THR A 350 -25.24 11.52 -2.28
C THR A 350 -25.34 11.98 -0.83
N GLY A 351 -24.21 12.15 -0.13
CA GLY A 351 -24.16 12.60 1.25
C GLY A 351 -23.01 11.99 2.05
N ASP A 352 -22.92 12.42 3.30
CA ASP A 352 -21.95 11.94 4.28
C ASP A 352 -22.59 10.81 5.12
N ARG A 353 -21.84 9.72 5.33
CA ARG A 353 -22.23 8.59 6.19
C ARG A 353 -21.10 8.29 7.17
N ALA A 354 -21.47 7.84 8.36
CA ALA A 354 -20.54 7.47 9.41
C ALA A 354 -21.12 6.25 10.16
N LEU A 355 -20.26 5.30 10.51
CA LEU A 355 -20.62 4.12 11.30
C LEU A 355 -19.51 3.86 12.32
N ARG A 356 -19.86 3.68 13.59
CA ARG A 356 -18.92 3.17 14.60
C ARG A 356 -18.71 1.67 14.42
N PHE A 357 -17.55 1.13 14.79
CA PHE A 357 -17.33 -0.32 14.69
C PHE A 357 -18.33 -1.13 15.51
N SER A 358 -18.75 -0.61 16.66
CA SER A 358 -19.80 -1.21 17.51
C SER A 358 -21.19 -1.21 16.88
N GLU A 359 -21.42 -0.43 15.82
CA GLU A 359 -22.67 -0.38 15.06
C GLU A 359 -22.64 -1.26 13.81
N ILE A 360 -21.47 -1.77 13.42
CA ILE A 360 -21.30 -2.64 12.26
C ILE A 360 -21.67 -4.07 12.66
N ASP A 361 -22.78 -4.56 12.13
CA ASP A 361 -23.23 -5.93 12.33
C ASP A 361 -22.73 -6.86 11.22
N GLN A 362 -22.42 -6.31 10.04
CA GLN A 362 -21.96 -7.05 8.87
C GLN A 362 -20.79 -6.35 8.21
N PHE A 363 -19.65 -7.05 8.12
CA PHE A 363 -18.49 -6.66 7.35
C PHE A 363 -18.21 -7.67 6.24
N VAL A 364 -18.16 -7.20 4.99
CA VAL A 364 -17.77 -8.02 3.83
C VAL A 364 -16.51 -7.43 3.23
N PHE A 365 -15.51 -8.28 2.99
CA PHE A 365 -14.30 -7.94 2.26
C PHE A 365 -14.17 -8.87 1.04
N ASP A 366 -14.04 -8.29 -0.15
CA ASP A 366 -13.85 -9.02 -1.41
C ASP A 366 -12.68 -8.41 -2.18
N ALA A 367 -11.70 -9.25 -2.52
CA ALA A 367 -10.52 -8.86 -3.29
C ALA A 367 -10.52 -9.61 -4.62
N ARG A 368 -10.98 -8.95 -5.70
CA ARG A 368 -11.06 -9.55 -7.03
C ARG A 368 -9.92 -9.08 -7.92
N ARG A 369 -9.02 -9.99 -8.27
CA ARG A 369 -7.99 -9.74 -9.29
C ARG A 369 -8.63 -9.55 -10.66
N GLN A 370 -8.30 -8.46 -11.34
CA GLN A 370 -8.78 -8.17 -12.68
C GLN A 370 -7.70 -8.51 -13.70
N TYR A 371 -8.05 -9.30 -14.71
CA TYR A 371 -7.19 -9.64 -15.83
C TYR A 371 -7.82 -9.20 -17.14
N SER A 372 -7.01 -8.75 -18.10
CA SER A 372 -7.41 -8.55 -19.49
C SER A 372 -6.34 -9.13 -20.40
N LYS A 373 -6.74 -10.07 -21.27
CA LYS A 373 -5.83 -10.78 -22.19
C LYS A 373 -4.62 -11.40 -21.47
N GLY A 374 -4.85 -12.01 -20.30
CA GLY A 374 -3.81 -12.61 -19.46
C GLY A 374 -2.92 -11.60 -18.72
N ARG A 375 -3.10 -10.28 -18.92
CA ARG A 375 -2.38 -9.25 -18.18
C ARG A 375 -3.17 -8.84 -16.95
N TYR A 376 -2.53 -8.89 -15.80
CA TYR A 376 -3.08 -8.40 -14.54
C TYR A 376 -3.23 -6.87 -14.61
N LEU A 377 -4.44 -6.36 -14.37
CA LEU A 377 -4.78 -4.94 -14.43
C LEU A 377 -4.93 -4.28 -13.05
N GLY A 378 -4.76 -5.04 -11.97
CA GLY A 378 -5.00 -4.62 -10.59
C GLY A 378 -6.00 -5.51 -9.84
N THR A 379 -6.17 -5.24 -8.55
CA THR A 379 -7.17 -5.88 -7.70
C THR A 379 -8.23 -4.85 -7.35
N LEU A 380 -9.49 -5.25 -7.51
CA LEU A 380 -10.65 -4.51 -7.05
C LEU A 380 -11.00 -4.99 -5.64
N PHE A 381 -10.78 -4.12 -4.68
CA PHE A 381 -11.17 -4.32 -3.29
C PHE A 381 -12.56 -3.75 -3.09
N THR A 382 -13.47 -4.56 -2.57
CA THR A 382 -14.82 -4.16 -2.20
C THR A 382 -15.02 -4.42 -0.73
N MET A 383 -15.36 -3.36 0.01
CA MET A 383 -15.67 -3.42 1.43
C MET A 383 -17.11 -2.97 1.64
N VAL A 384 -17.91 -3.80 2.30
CA VAL A 384 -19.28 -3.48 2.67
C VAL A 384 -19.37 -3.47 4.18
N PHE A 385 -19.84 -2.36 4.73
CA PHE A 385 -20.11 -2.19 6.14
C PHE A 385 -21.60 -1.92 6.30
N ALA A 386 -22.31 -2.79 7.00
CA ALA A 386 -23.74 -2.65 7.22
C ALA A 386 -24.09 -2.81 8.70
N SER A 387 -25.10 -2.04 9.11
CA SER A 387 -25.74 -2.13 10.42
C SER A 387 -27.14 -2.65 10.23
N ASP A 388 -27.53 -3.70 10.95
CA ASP A 388 -28.89 -4.23 10.93
C ASP A 388 -29.85 -3.22 11.60
N ARG A 389 -29.34 -2.43 12.54
CA ARG A 389 -30.09 -1.36 13.22
C ARG A 389 -30.29 -0.14 12.32
N GLN A 390 -29.32 0.15 11.44
CA GLN A 390 -29.32 1.33 10.58
C GLN A 390 -29.04 0.96 9.10
N PRO A 391 -29.93 0.21 8.43
CA PRO A 391 -29.66 -0.34 7.10
C PRO A 391 -29.42 0.74 6.03
N LYS A 392 -29.99 1.94 6.21
CA LYS A 392 -29.79 3.08 5.28
C LYS A 392 -28.40 3.72 5.39
N GLN A 393 -27.68 3.47 6.49
CA GLN A 393 -26.35 4.02 6.73
C GLN A 393 -25.21 3.12 6.25
N GLY A 394 -25.52 1.98 5.62
CA GLY A 394 -24.49 1.09 5.07
C GLY A 394 -23.51 1.83 4.15
N ILE A 395 -22.24 1.48 4.29
CA ILE A 395 -21.13 2.07 3.53
C ILE A 395 -20.60 0.99 2.57
N LEU A 396 -20.56 1.33 1.28
CA LEU A 396 -19.92 0.53 0.25
C LEU A 396 -18.69 1.29 -0.23
N HIS A 397 -17.51 0.75 0.05
CA HIS A 397 -16.26 1.25 -0.49
C HIS A 397 -15.76 0.31 -1.56
N THR A 398 -15.31 0.88 -2.67
CA THR A 398 -14.69 0.11 -3.75
C THR A 398 -13.45 0.85 -4.20
N GLU A 399 -12.33 0.14 -4.14
CA GLU A 399 -11.04 0.69 -4.48
C GLU A 399 -10.34 -0.24 -5.45
N ARG A 400 -9.85 0.36 -6.53
CA ARG A 400 -8.98 -0.35 -7.45
C ARG A 400 -7.57 0.07 -7.15
N SER A 401 -6.79 -0.87 -6.65
CA SER A 401 -5.35 -0.69 -6.58
C SER A 401 -4.68 -1.53 -7.67
N ALA A 402 -3.56 -1.04 -8.18
CA ALA A 402 -2.73 -1.82 -9.10
C ALA A 402 -2.25 -3.12 -8.43
N TYR A 403 -2.27 -3.19 -7.10
CA TYR A 403 -1.83 -4.32 -6.30
C TYR A 403 -2.52 -4.35 -4.94
N GLU A 404 -2.43 -5.47 -4.23
CA GLU A 404 -2.81 -5.50 -2.81
C GLU A 404 -1.82 -4.66 -2.04
N THR A 405 -2.29 -3.52 -1.52
CA THR A 405 -1.51 -2.62 -0.68
C THR A 405 -1.68 -3.05 0.77
N ASP A 406 -0.60 -3.00 1.53
CA ASP A 406 -0.64 -3.27 2.97
C ASP A 406 -1.68 -2.39 3.66
N GLU A 407 -1.90 -1.16 3.20
CA GLU A 407 -2.95 -0.28 3.72
C GLU A 407 -4.35 -0.90 3.67
N ILE A 408 -4.73 -1.60 2.57
CA ILE A 408 -6.07 -2.18 2.45
C ILE A 408 -6.18 -3.45 3.29
N ALA A 409 -5.10 -4.23 3.37
CA ALA A 409 -5.04 -5.39 4.26
C ALA A 409 -5.12 -4.97 5.74
N GLN A 410 -4.38 -3.93 6.14
CA GLN A 410 -4.44 -3.32 7.46
C GLN A 410 -5.85 -2.79 7.77
N VAL A 411 -6.52 -2.13 6.83
CA VAL A 411 -7.92 -1.71 7.01
C VAL A 411 -8.82 -2.93 7.24
N ARG A 412 -8.65 -4.02 6.49
CA ARG A 412 -9.41 -5.27 6.69
C ARG A 412 -9.13 -5.85 8.07
N ASP A 413 -7.87 -5.96 8.45
CA ASP A 413 -7.44 -6.64 9.68
C ASP A 413 -7.88 -5.84 10.91
N PHE A 414 -7.64 -4.53 10.92
CA PHE A 414 -8.08 -3.62 11.97
C PHE A 414 -9.61 -3.65 12.18
N VAL A 415 -10.40 -3.54 11.11
CA VAL A 415 -11.87 -3.63 11.23
C VAL A 415 -12.29 -5.03 11.69
N SER A 416 -11.59 -6.07 11.23
CA SER A 416 -11.90 -7.45 11.62
C SER A 416 -11.64 -7.69 13.09
N GLU A 417 -10.55 -7.17 13.64
CA GLU A 417 -10.20 -7.28 15.07
C GLU A 417 -11.26 -6.62 15.96
N GLU A 418 -11.69 -5.40 15.63
CA GLU A 418 -12.72 -4.68 16.37
C GLU A 418 -14.06 -5.43 16.39
N ILE A 419 -14.48 -5.97 15.25
CA ILE A 419 -15.72 -6.76 15.15
C ILE A 419 -15.55 -8.13 15.82
N ALA A 420 -14.38 -8.75 15.70
CA ALA A 420 -14.06 -10.03 16.32
C ALA A 420 -14.13 -9.95 17.85
N ALA A 421 -13.65 -8.87 18.45
CA ALA A 421 -13.77 -8.64 19.89
C ALA A 421 -15.24 -8.64 20.35
N ALA A 422 -16.12 -7.96 19.61
CA ALA A 422 -17.56 -7.99 19.89
C ALA A 422 -18.19 -9.37 19.67
N MET A 423 -17.78 -10.09 18.62
CA MET A 423 -18.22 -11.46 18.34
C MET A 423 -17.79 -12.44 19.44
N ALA A 424 -16.55 -12.33 19.92
CA ALA A 424 -16.02 -13.14 21.01
C ALA A 424 -16.79 -12.91 22.32
N ALA A 425 -17.11 -11.65 22.66
CA ALA A 425 -17.94 -11.33 23.82
C ALA A 425 -19.35 -11.94 23.72
N ARG A 426 -19.94 -11.95 22.51
CA ARG A 426 -21.23 -12.63 22.25
C ARG A 426 -21.13 -14.15 22.40
N LEU A 427 -20.05 -14.75 21.92
CA LEU A 427 -19.81 -16.20 22.08
C LEU A 427 -19.72 -16.59 23.55
N VAL A 428 -18.99 -15.81 24.36
CA VAL A 428 -18.86 -16.06 25.81
C VAL A 428 -20.20 -15.92 26.53
N SER A 429 -21.01 -14.92 26.17
CA SER A 429 -22.28 -14.65 26.86
C SER A 429 -23.42 -15.57 26.45
N SER A 430 -23.51 -15.97 25.19
CA SER A 430 -24.62 -16.78 24.66
C SER A 430 -24.28 -18.26 24.44
N GLY A 431 -22.99 -18.62 24.39
CA GLY A 431 -22.52 -19.95 24.01
C GLY A 431 -22.66 -20.27 22.51
N GLU A 432 -23.11 -19.30 21.71
CA GLU A 432 -23.33 -19.43 20.27
C GLU A 432 -22.78 -18.21 19.53
N LEU A 433 -22.13 -18.45 18.39
CA LEU A 433 -21.69 -17.39 17.49
C LEU A 433 -22.08 -17.74 16.06
N VAL A 434 -23.03 -16.98 15.51
CA VAL A 434 -23.33 -17.00 14.08
C VAL A 434 -22.20 -16.27 13.35
N TRP A 435 -21.22 -17.03 12.88
CA TRP A 435 -20.04 -16.50 12.19
C TRP A 435 -20.42 -16.00 10.79
N THR A 436 -20.99 -16.89 9.96
CA THR A 436 -21.52 -16.52 8.65
C THR A 436 -22.92 -17.14 8.48
N ARG A 437 -23.56 -16.94 7.33
CA ARG A 437 -24.82 -17.63 7.02
C ARG A 437 -24.68 -19.15 6.95
N GLU A 438 -23.47 -19.65 6.73
CA GLU A 438 -23.19 -21.08 6.61
C GLU A 438 -22.43 -21.64 7.81
N LEU A 439 -21.81 -20.80 8.65
CA LEU A 439 -20.97 -21.23 9.77
C LEU A 439 -21.51 -20.71 11.10
N THR A 440 -21.62 -21.61 12.07
CA THR A 440 -22.00 -21.29 13.45
C THR A 440 -21.09 -22.03 14.41
N ILE A 441 -20.53 -21.31 15.40
CA ILE A 441 -19.78 -21.92 16.49
C ILE A 441 -20.73 -22.09 17.66
N GLN A 442 -20.92 -23.32 18.14
CA GLN A 442 -21.81 -23.62 19.25
C GLN A 442 -21.27 -24.80 20.04
N GLY A 443 -21.15 -24.63 21.37
CA GLY A 443 -20.74 -25.72 22.27
C GLY A 443 -19.36 -26.30 21.98
N GLY A 444 -18.40 -25.48 21.51
CA GLY A 444 -17.05 -25.94 21.15
C GLY A 444 -16.96 -26.68 19.81
N ALA A 445 -18.04 -26.73 19.04
CA ALA A 445 -18.08 -27.29 17.71
C ALA A 445 -18.36 -26.22 16.64
N LEU A 446 -17.76 -26.40 15.47
CA LEU A 446 -18.00 -25.61 14.29
C LEU A 446 -19.03 -26.34 13.40
N HIS A 447 -20.21 -25.76 13.28
CA HIS A 447 -21.33 -26.27 12.51
C HIS A 447 -21.39 -25.56 11.15
N CYS A 448 -21.47 -26.35 10.08
CA CYS A 448 -21.66 -25.87 8.73
C CYS A 448 -23.04 -26.25 8.20
N GLN A 449 -23.86 -25.25 7.91
CA GLN A 449 -25.17 -25.35 7.28
C GLN A 449 -25.10 -24.79 5.85
N PRO A 450 -24.66 -25.60 4.87
CA PRO A 450 -24.50 -25.14 3.49
C PRO A 450 -25.82 -24.63 2.90
N ARG A 451 -25.73 -23.54 2.12
CA ARG A 451 -26.89 -22.95 1.45
C ARG A 451 -27.60 -23.99 0.56
N ARG A 452 -28.92 -24.04 0.66
CA ARG A 452 -29.76 -24.90 -0.20
C ARG A 452 -29.70 -24.40 -1.64
N PHE A 453 -28.92 -25.08 -2.48
CA PHE A 453 -28.95 -24.88 -3.92
C PHE A 453 -29.89 -25.90 -4.56
N LEU A 454 -30.88 -25.40 -5.30
CA LEU A 454 -31.94 -26.10 -6.05
C LEU A 454 -31.87 -27.65 -6.05
N ARG A 455 -32.83 -28.29 -5.34
CA ARG A 455 -33.01 -29.76 -5.14
C ARG A 455 -31.90 -30.54 -4.44
N TRP A 456 -30.70 -29.99 -4.24
CA TRP A 456 -29.65 -30.65 -3.47
C TRP A 456 -29.67 -30.17 -2.01
N LYS A 457 -29.87 -31.10 -1.07
CA LYS A 457 -29.77 -30.83 0.38
C LYS A 457 -28.41 -31.34 0.84
N PRO A 458 -27.35 -30.50 0.80
CA PRO A 458 -26.09 -30.88 1.39
C PRO A 458 -26.31 -31.25 2.87
N ARG A 459 -25.67 -32.33 3.31
CA ARG A 459 -25.79 -32.77 4.70
C ARG A 459 -25.10 -31.73 5.60
N PRO A 460 -25.75 -31.26 6.67
CA PRO A 460 -25.07 -30.45 7.67
C PRO A 460 -23.86 -31.25 8.19
N ALA A 461 -22.76 -30.55 8.38
CA ALA A 461 -21.52 -31.11 8.90
C ALA A 461 -21.14 -30.34 10.16
N SER A 462 -20.62 -31.05 11.16
CA SER A 462 -20.09 -30.46 12.37
C SER A 462 -18.73 -31.07 12.65
N ALA A 463 -17.83 -30.28 13.22
CA ALA A 463 -16.56 -30.74 13.76
C ALA A 463 -16.33 -30.08 15.11
N ASP A 464 -15.93 -30.87 16.10
CA ASP A 464 -15.40 -30.33 17.35
C ASP A 464 -14.12 -29.56 17.03
N ILE A 465 -13.92 -28.38 17.62
CA ILE A 465 -12.75 -27.54 17.35
C ILE A 465 -11.45 -28.32 17.59
N ASP A 466 -11.42 -29.18 18.61
CA ASP A 466 -10.28 -30.02 18.96
C ASP A 466 -9.96 -31.11 17.94
N SER A 467 -10.92 -31.45 17.06
CA SER A 467 -10.74 -32.43 15.97
C SER A 467 -10.20 -31.80 14.68
N ILE A 468 -10.13 -30.47 14.62
CA ILE A 468 -9.67 -29.73 13.44
C ILE A 468 -8.15 -29.88 13.35
N ARG A 469 -7.71 -30.40 12.20
CA ARG A 469 -6.29 -30.61 11.88
C ARG A 469 -5.63 -29.32 11.39
N GLY A 470 -6.40 -28.47 10.73
CA GLY A 470 -5.93 -27.22 10.13
C GLY A 470 -6.94 -26.65 9.15
N TYR A 471 -6.65 -25.46 8.67
CA TYR A 471 -7.45 -24.76 7.66
C TYR A 471 -6.54 -24.09 6.63
N ASP A 472 -7.13 -23.64 5.52
CA ASP A 472 -6.45 -22.93 4.43
C ASP A 472 -7.43 -21.94 3.81
N ILE A 473 -6.89 -20.82 3.32
CA ILE A 473 -7.62 -19.80 2.57
C ILE A 473 -6.96 -19.68 1.21
N SER A 474 -7.64 -20.22 0.19
CA SER A 474 -7.14 -20.21 -1.17
C SER A 474 -8.24 -19.86 -2.17
N GLU A 475 -7.92 -18.95 -3.08
CA GLU A 475 -8.79 -18.53 -4.19
C GLU A 475 -10.18 -18.02 -3.75
N GLY A 476 -10.25 -17.32 -2.62
CA GLY A 476 -11.51 -16.79 -2.08
C GLY A 476 -12.40 -17.84 -1.39
N TRP A 477 -11.82 -18.99 -1.05
CA TRP A 477 -12.47 -20.06 -0.31
C TRP A 477 -11.69 -20.41 0.95
N PHE A 478 -12.44 -20.68 2.01
CA PHE A 478 -11.97 -21.21 3.28
C PHE A 478 -12.25 -22.70 3.34
N TYR A 479 -11.24 -23.47 3.66
CA TYR A 479 -11.28 -24.92 3.76
C TYR A 479 -10.87 -25.34 5.16
N VAL A 480 -11.61 -26.27 5.76
CA VAL A 480 -11.29 -26.83 7.09
C VAL A 480 -11.12 -28.34 6.97
N TRP A 481 -10.04 -28.88 7.54
CA TRP A 481 -9.78 -30.32 7.61
C TRP A 481 -9.85 -30.82 9.04
N THR A 482 -10.37 -32.03 9.19
CA THR A 482 -10.40 -32.77 10.45
C THR A 482 -9.39 -33.91 10.43
N MET A 483 -9.06 -34.46 11.60
CA MET A 483 -8.10 -35.57 11.71
C MET A 483 -8.58 -36.87 11.03
N ASP A 484 -9.88 -37.08 10.90
CA ASP A 484 -10.50 -38.29 10.37
C ASP A 484 -10.57 -38.32 8.82
N ARG A 485 -10.24 -37.22 8.13
CA ARG A 485 -10.46 -37.08 6.68
C ARG A 485 -9.31 -36.40 5.95
N ASP A 486 -8.99 -36.93 4.78
CA ASP A 486 -8.03 -36.30 3.85
C ASP A 486 -8.65 -35.19 3.00
N ARG A 487 -9.98 -35.09 2.95
CA ARG A 487 -10.72 -34.06 2.23
C ARG A 487 -11.26 -33.00 3.19
N PRO A 488 -11.38 -31.73 2.75
CA PRO A 488 -11.93 -30.68 3.60
C PRO A 488 -13.37 -31.02 4.00
N LEU A 489 -13.70 -30.83 5.28
CA LEU A 489 -15.01 -31.13 5.84
C LEU A 489 -16.07 -30.16 5.32
N PHE A 490 -15.75 -28.86 5.24
CA PHE A 490 -16.57 -27.86 4.57
C PHE A 490 -15.70 -26.81 3.88
N LYS A 491 -16.35 -26.12 2.93
CA LYS A 491 -15.78 -25.11 2.05
C LYS A 491 -16.73 -23.90 2.03
N VAL A 492 -16.25 -22.74 2.45
CA VAL A 492 -17.07 -21.51 2.57
C VAL A 492 -16.39 -20.36 1.82
N ARG A 493 -17.16 -19.42 1.27
CA ARG A 493 -16.59 -18.25 0.58
C ARG A 493 -16.06 -17.24 1.59
N THR A 494 -14.89 -16.67 1.32
CA THR A 494 -14.32 -15.58 2.13
C THR A 494 -15.09 -14.25 1.99
N THR A 495 -15.98 -14.17 1.00
CA THR A 495 -16.85 -13.02 0.71
C THR A 495 -18.19 -13.08 1.44
N GLU A 496 -18.43 -14.08 2.29
CA GLU A 496 -19.61 -14.07 3.16
C GLU A 496 -19.46 -12.99 4.26
N PRO A 497 -20.57 -12.37 4.70
CA PRO A 497 -20.53 -11.41 5.80
C PRO A 497 -19.89 -11.98 7.05
N ASN A 498 -19.05 -11.17 7.69
CA ASN A 498 -18.29 -11.45 8.91
C ASN A 498 -17.29 -12.61 8.79
N PHE A 499 -16.92 -13.02 7.57
CA PHE A 499 -15.93 -14.08 7.38
C PHE A 499 -14.60 -13.80 8.11
N TYR A 500 -13.93 -12.67 7.85
CA TYR A 500 -12.65 -12.33 8.49
C TYR A 500 -12.75 -12.07 10.00
N PRO A 501 -13.73 -11.28 10.52
CA PRO A 501 -13.91 -11.14 11.96
C PRO A 501 -14.09 -12.48 12.69
N GLY A 502 -14.94 -13.37 12.17
CA GLY A 502 -15.11 -14.67 12.83
C GLY A 502 -13.95 -15.64 12.59
N LEU A 503 -13.11 -15.43 11.57
CA LEU A 503 -11.86 -16.19 11.40
C LEU A 503 -10.92 -15.92 12.57
N LEU A 504 -10.76 -14.66 12.99
CA LEU A 504 -9.95 -14.30 14.14
C LEU A 504 -10.47 -14.95 15.43
N VAL A 505 -11.79 -14.98 15.64
CA VAL A 505 -12.39 -15.68 16.78
C VAL A 505 -12.12 -17.19 16.71
N PHE A 506 -12.21 -17.77 15.52
CA PHE A 506 -11.93 -19.18 15.29
C PHE A 506 -10.45 -19.55 15.55
N GLU A 507 -9.51 -18.72 15.08
CA GLU A 507 -8.07 -18.87 15.32
C GLU A 507 -7.74 -18.83 16.82
N GLN A 508 -8.31 -17.87 17.56
CA GLN A 508 -8.15 -17.80 19.03
C GLN A 508 -8.68 -19.05 19.75
N LEU A 509 -9.73 -19.70 19.24
CA LEU A 509 -10.23 -20.95 19.81
C LEU A 509 -9.29 -22.12 19.54
N LEU A 510 -8.70 -22.20 18.34
CA LEU A 510 -7.70 -23.20 18.00
C LEU A 510 -6.44 -23.07 18.88
N GLU A 511 -5.91 -21.86 19.05
CA GLU A 511 -4.72 -21.59 19.88
C GLU A 511 -4.92 -21.99 21.35
N ARG A 512 -6.12 -21.75 21.89
CA ARG A 512 -6.48 -22.16 23.26
C ARG A 512 -6.48 -23.67 23.42
N THR A 513 -7.00 -24.40 22.43
CA THR A 513 -6.99 -25.87 22.44
C THR A 513 -5.55 -26.41 22.38
N GLU A 514 -4.67 -25.82 21.57
CA GLU A 514 -3.26 -26.23 21.49
C GLU A 514 -2.53 -26.02 22.83
N THR A 515 -2.80 -24.90 23.51
CA THR A 515 -2.22 -24.59 24.82
C THR A 515 -2.67 -25.59 25.89
N VAL A 516 -3.95 -25.98 25.91
CA VAL A 516 -4.51 -26.92 26.90
C VAL A 516 -4.04 -28.36 26.65
N THR A 517 -3.95 -28.77 25.39
CA THR A 517 -3.57 -30.14 25.03
C THR A 517 -2.06 -30.40 25.11
N GLY A 518 -1.25 -29.37 25.37
CA GLY A 518 0.21 -29.50 25.46
C GLY A 518 0.87 -29.95 24.16
N ARG A 519 0.13 -29.92 23.03
CA ARG A 519 0.67 -30.15 21.69
C ARG A 519 1.45 -28.91 21.27
N ARG A 520 2.63 -28.71 21.85
CA ARG A 520 3.70 -28.03 21.12
C ARG A 520 4.16 -29.01 20.04
N GLY A 521 3.70 -28.76 18.81
CA GLY A 521 4.26 -29.38 17.61
C GLY A 521 5.71 -28.98 17.44
#